data_AF-A0A3N0E8N0-F1
#
_entry.id   AF-A0A3N0E8N0-F1
#
_cell.length_a   1.000
_cell.length_b   1.000
_cell.length_c   1.000
_cell.angle_alpha   90.00
_cell.angle_beta   90.00
_cell.angle_gamma   90.00
#
_symmetry.space_group_name_H-M   'P 1'
#
loop_
_entity.id
_entity.type
_entity.pdbx_description
1 polymer ?
#
loop_
_entity_poly.entity_id
_entity_poly.type
_entity_poly.pdbx_seq_one_letter_code
_entity_poly.pdbx_strand_id
1 'polypeptide(L)'
;MDAEHAARPSFRHLLSPHPGWEPDIGGMYNFPPDSRKSMVLRCEMDRSGVRRVGFRPVHIDRMAVPEPLDPSDPRFAEVVEYVTRITDERGFPARLTIEGDLVTVT
;
A
#
# COMPACT_ATOMS: atom_id res chain seq x y z
N MET A 1 -8.88 11.07 -14.01
CA MET A 1 -9.87 10.10 -14.49
C MET A 1 -11.03 10.86 -15.11
N ASP A 2 -11.52 10.42 -16.27
CA ASP A 2 -12.77 10.94 -16.85
C ASP A 2 -13.80 9.82 -17.02
N ALA A 3 -15.05 10.20 -17.31
CA ALA A 3 -16.15 9.25 -17.46
C ALA A 3 -15.98 8.34 -18.69
N GLU A 4 -15.35 8.83 -19.76
CA GLU A 4 -15.08 8.02 -20.96
C GLU A 4 -14.13 6.86 -20.61
N HIS A 5 -13.04 7.16 -19.91
CA HIS A 5 -12.06 6.18 -19.47
C HIS A 5 -12.68 5.15 -18.52
N ALA A 6 -13.51 5.58 -17.57
CA ALA A 6 -14.20 4.69 -16.62
C ALA A 6 -15.18 3.72 -17.31
N ALA A 7 -15.75 4.10 -18.45
CA ALA A 7 -16.67 3.28 -19.22
C ALA A 7 -15.98 2.19 -20.07
N ARG A 8 -14.65 2.27 -20.27
CA ARG A 8 -13.92 1.33 -21.14
C ARG A 8 -13.96 -0.10 -20.61
N PRO A 9 -14.13 -1.13 -21.47
CA PRO A 9 -14.16 -2.53 -21.04
C PRO A 9 -12.93 -2.96 -20.24
N SER A 10 -11.74 -2.48 -20.63
CA SER A 10 -10.48 -2.75 -19.93
C SER A 10 -10.48 -2.22 -18.50
N PHE A 11 -11.04 -1.03 -18.28
CA PHE A 11 -11.15 -0.43 -16.96
C PHE A 11 -12.22 -1.15 -16.12
N ARG A 12 -13.36 -1.51 -16.72
CA ARG A 12 -14.41 -2.28 -16.02
C ARG A 12 -13.95 -3.66 -15.56
N HIS A 13 -12.94 -4.25 -16.20
CA HIS A 13 -12.35 -5.50 -15.73
C HIS A 13 -11.75 -5.36 -14.33
N LEU A 14 -11.19 -4.19 -13.98
CA LEU A 14 -10.66 -3.91 -12.64
C LEU A 14 -11.76 -3.86 -11.57
N LEU A 15 -13.02 -3.62 -11.94
CA LEU A 15 -14.16 -3.63 -11.01
C LEU A 15 -14.60 -5.05 -10.64
N SER A 16 -14.41 -6.03 -11.54
CA SER A 16 -14.85 -7.41 -11.33
C SER A 16 -14.24 -8.07 -10.08
N PRO A 17 -12.93 -7.92 -9.77
CA PRO A 17 -12.35 -8.48 -8.55
C PRO A 17 -12.60 -7.61 -7.29
N HIS A 18 -13.16 -6.41 -7.44
CA HIS A 18 -13.35 -5.45 -6.33
C HIS A 18 -14.81 -4.95 -6.27
N PRO A 19 -15.75 -5.81 -5.85
CA PRO A 19 -17.16 -5.44 -5.76
C PRO A 19 -17.35 -4.25 -4.80
N GLY A 20 -18.07 -3.23 -5.24
CA GLY A 20 -18.34 -2.02 -4.45
C GLY A 20 -17.30 -0.91 -4.58
N TRP A 21 -16.23 -1.10 -5.35
CA TRP A 21 -15.33 0.01 -5.71
C TRP A 21 -15.97 0.91 -6.75
N GLU A 22 -16.10 2.19 -6.44
CA GLU A 22 -16.52 3.23 -7.38
C GLU A 22 -15.30 4.06 -7.84
N PRO A 23 -15.09 4.23 -9.15
CA PRO A 23 -13.98 5.05 -9.66
C PRO A 23 -14.16 6.53 -9.29
N ASP A 24 -13.09 7.14 -8.78
CA ASP A 24 -13.07 8.57 -8.43
C ASP A 24 -12.92 9.46 -9.68
N ILE A 25 -14.07 9.89 -10.22
CA ILE A 25 -14.10 10.83 -11.34
C ILE A 25 -13.50 12.19 -10.93
N GLY A 26 -12.57 12.68 -11.73
CA GLY A 26 -11.79 13.89 -11.41
C GLY A 26 -10.56 13.64 -10.53
N GLY A 27 -10.42 12.47 -9.91
CA GLY A 27 -9.18 12.04 -9.25
C GLY A 27 -8.11 11.62 -10.27
N MET A 28 -6.84 11.61 -9.85
CA MET A 28 -5.75 11.03 -10.64
C MET A 28 -5.51 9.56 -10.29
N TYR A 29 -5.98 9.13 -9.12
CA TYR A 29 -5.79 7.77 -8.62
C TYR A 29 -6.99 6.86 -8.93
N ASN A 30 -6.76 5.89 -9.81
CA ASN A 30 -7.83 5.14 -10.47
C ASN A 30 -7.82 3.64 -10.14
N PHE A 31 -7.26 3.28 -8.99
CA PHE A 31 -7.13 1.89 -8.55
C PHE A 31 -8.03 1.61 -7.34
N PRO A 32 -8.31 0.32 -7.06
CA PRO A 32 -9.06 -0.10 -5.88
C PRO A 32 -8.51 0.46 -4.57
N PRO A 33 -9.32 0.54 -3.50
CA PRO A 33 -8.92 1.14 -2.22
C PRO A 33 -7.65 0.54 -1.62
N ASP A 34 -7.50 -0.79 -1.66
CA ASP A 34 -6.31 -1.47 -1.12
C ASP A 34 -5.03 -1.08 -1.85
N SER A 35 -5.09 -0.72 -3.14
CA SER A 35 -3.90 -0.28 -3.87
C SER A 35 -3.32 1.04 -3.32
N ARG A 36 -4.12 1.83 -2.58
CA ARG A 36 -3.61 3.05 -1.91
C ARG A 36 -2.66 2.72 -0.77
N LYS A 37 -2.76 1.52 -0.20
CA LYS A 37 -1.90 1.04 0.87
C LYS A 37 -0.59 0.58 0.25
N SER A 38 0.43 1.41 0.37
CA SER A 38 1.73 1.23 -0.28
C SER A 38 2.86 1.27 0.74
N MET A 39 4.09 1.13 0.26
CA MET A 39 5.28 1.06 1.10
C MET A 39 6.50 1.64 0.41
N VAL A 40 7.38 2.29 1.18
CA VAL A 40 8.75 2.60 0.77
C VAL A 40 9.69 1.64 1.49
N LEU A 41 10.40 0.80 0.73
CA LEU A 41 11.39 -0.13 1.28
C LEU A 41 12.59 0.65 1.84
N ARG A 42 13.04 0.26 3.04
CA ARG A 42 14.33 0.64 3.60
C ARG A 42 15.16 -0.63 3.81
N CYS A 43 16.33 -0.67 3.19
CA CYS A 43 17.30 -1.74 3.36
C CYS A 43 18.63 -1.13 3.79
N GLU A 44 19.07 -1.45 4.99
CA GLU A 44 20.37 -1.06 5.52
C GLU A 44 21.35 -2.20 5.26
N MET A 45 22.46 -1.89 4.62
CA MET A 45 23.46 -2.86 4.22
C MET A 45 24.86 -2.30 4.41
N ASP A 46 25.81 -3.17 4.73
CA ASP A 46 27.23 -2.86 4.82
C ASP A 46 28.06 -3.94 4.08
N ARG A 47 29.39 -3.94 4.26
CA ARG A 47 30.29 -4.91 3.61
C ARG A 47 30.02 -6.37 4.00
N SER A 48 29.34 -6.61 5.13
CA SER A 48 28.93 -7.94 5.59
C SER A 48 27.57 -8.39 5.04
N GLY A 49 26.86 -7.50 4.34
CA GLY A 49 25.56 -7.77 3.71
C GLY A 49 24.42 -6.94 4.31
N VAL A 50 23.20 -7.46 4.17
CA VAL A 50 21.98 -6.81 4.67
C VAL A 50 21.94 -6.91 6.19
N ARG A 51 21.74 -5.77 6.86
CA ARG A 51 21.70 -5.67 8.33
C ARG A 51 20.28 -5.47 8.83
N ARG A 52 19.46 -4.74 8.09
CA ARG A 52 18.09 -4.42 8.48
C ARG A 52 17.23 -4.19 7.26
N VAL A 53 16.05 -4.81 7.23
CA VAL A 53 15.04 -4.59 6.20
C VAL A 53 13.75 -4.16 6.88
N GLY A 54 13.09 -3.20 6.27
CA GLY A 54 11.77 -2.77 6.69
C GLY A 54 11.13 -1.91 5.61
N PHE A 55 9.95 -1.39 5.93
CA PHE A 55 9.29 -0.42 5.08
C PHE A 55 8.64 0.68 5.90
N ARG A 56 8.57 1.87 5.31
CA ARG A 56 7.73 2.94 5.83
C ARG A 56 6.35 2.82 5.18
N PRO A 57 5.25 2.74 5.95
CA PRO A 57 3.89 2.77 5.42
C PRO A 57 3.62 4.04 4.62
N VAL A 58 2.95 3.88 3.49
CA VAL A 58 2.61 4.96 2.56
C VAL A 58 1.14 4.88 2.20
N HIS A 59 0.48 6.03 2.14
CA HIS A 59 -0.83 6.17 1.50
C HIS A 59 -0.69 6.92 0.19
N ILE A 60 -1.27 6.42 -0.89
CA ILE A 60 -1.33 7.16 -2.15
C ILE A 60 -2.61 8.00 -2.15
N ASP A 61 -2.45 9.32 -2.25
CA ASP A 61 -3.55 10.27 -2.17
C ASP A 61 -4.43 10.30 -3.44
N ARG A 62 -5.44 11.18 -3.45
CA ARG A 62 -6.35 11.35 -4.60
C ARG A 62 -5.62 11.80 -5.88
N MET A 63 -4.52 12.53 -5.73
CA MET A 63 -3.69 13.03 -6.81
C MET A 63 -2.61 12.05 -7.26
N ALA A 64 -2.67 10.81 -6.76
CA ALA A 64 -1.68 9.75 -7.01
C ALA A 64 -0.27 10.08 -6.46
N VAL A 65 -0.19 10.93 -5.44
CA VAL A 65 1.03 11.29 -4.73
C VAL A 65 1.24 10.31 -3.56
N PRO A 66 2.38 9.62 -3.47
CA PRO A 66 2.71 8.79 -2.32
C PRO A 66 3.04 9.65 -1.10
N GLU A 67 2.31 9.46 0.00
CA GLU A 67 2.48 10.14 1.28
C GLU A 67 3.07 9.17 2.32
N PRO A 68 4.34 9.35 2.73
CA PRO A 68 4.89 8.63 3.87
C PRO A 68 4.13 8.99 5.15
N LEU A 69 3.59 7.98 5.84
CA LEU A 69 2.72 8.19 6.99
C LEU A 69 3.53 8.40 8.27
N ASP A 70 2.97 9.20 9.18
CA ASP A 70 3.44 9.32 10.56
C ASP A 70 2.80 8.21 11.41
N PRO A 71 3.48 7.64 12.42
CA PRO A 71 2.88 6.60 13.28
C PRO A 71 1.60 7.02 14.00
N SER A 72 1.36 8.31 14.20
CA SER A 72 0.13 8.84 14.80
C SER A 72 -1.04 9.00 13.81
N ASP A 73 -0.80 8.88 12.50
CA ASP A 73 -1.85 8.89 11.48
C ASP A 73 -2.59 7.54 11.49
N PRO A 74 -3.92 7.48 11.64
CA PRO A 74 -4.68 6.23 11.62
C PRO A 74 -4.44 5.38 10.36
N ARG A 75 -4.16 6.00 9.21
CA ARG A 75 -3.84 5.31 7.96
C ARG A 75 -2.57 4.47 8.08
N PHE A 76 -1.65 4.83 8.99
CA PHE A 76 -0.45 4.04 9.26
C PHE A 76 -0.84 2.64 9.72
N ALA A 77 -1.71 2.56 10.75
CA ALA A 77 -2.19 1.29 11.28
C ALA A 77 -2.92 0.48 10.19
N GLU A 78 -3.76 1.11 9.38
CA GLU A 78 -4.47 0.43 8.29
C GLU A 78 -3.54 -0.23 7.26
N VAL A 79 -2.44 0.44 6.91
CA VAL A 79 -1.45 -0.12 5.99
C VAL A 79 -0.71 -1.28 6.65
N VAL A 80 -0.28 -1.13 7.91
CA VAL A 80 0.43 -2.20 8.62
C VAL A 80 -0.46 -3.42 8.83
N GLU A 81 -1.71 -3.24 9.24
CA GLU A 81 -2.70 -4.31 9.39
C GLU A 81 -2.96 -5.02 8.06
N TYR A 82 -3.10 -4.26 6.96
CA TYR A 82 -3.26 -4.84 5.64
C TYR A 82 -2.06 -5.72 5.24
N VAL A 83 -0.83 -5.21 5.38
CA VAL A 83 0.39 -5.95 5.02
C VAL A 83 0.57 -7.17 5.93
N THR A 84 0.26 -7.05 7.23
CA THR A 84 0.30 -8.17 8.18
C THR A 84 -0.67 -9.26 7.76
N ARG A 85 -1.93 -8.90 7.52
CA ARG A 85 -2.97 -9.85 7.12
C ARG A 85 -2.62 -10.60 5.83
N ILE A 86 -2.19 -9.90 4.77
CA ILE A 86 -1.84 -10.57 3.50
C ILE A 86 -0.57 -11.42 3.62
N THR A 87 0.34 -11.07 4.53
CA THR A 87 1.55 -11.86 4.81
C THR A 87 1.16 -13.18 5.46
N ASP A 88 0.28 -13.12 6.47
CA ASP A 88 -0.23 -14.30 7.18
C ASP A 88 -1.08 -15.20 6.28
N GLU A 89 -2.01 -14.61 5.50
CA GLU A 89 -2.87 -15.34 4.56
C GLU A 89 -2.08 -16.12 3.50
N ARG A 90 -0.89 -15.62 3.14
CA ARG A 90 0.00 -16.27 2.17
C ARG A 90 1.02 -17.21 2.82
N GLY A 91 1.05 -17.28 4.16
CA GLY A 91 1.97 -18.14 4.89
C GLY A 91 3.43 -17.75 4.73
N PHE A 92 3.72 -16.47 4.50
CA PHE A 92 5.10 -16.02 4.44
C PHE A 92 5.72 -16.06 5.85
N PRO A 93 6.91 -16.64 6.02
CA PRO A 93 7.57 -16.75 7.33
C PRO A 93 8.24 -15.43 7.70
N ALA A 94 7.46 -14.34 7.75
CA ALA A 94 7.93 -13.00 8.04
C ALA A 94 7.18 -12.44 9.25
N ARG A 95 7.92 -11.87 10.19
CA ARG A 95 7.39 -11.11 11.32
C ARG A 95 7.53 -9.62 11.06
N LEU A 96 6.41 -8.91 11.17
CA LEU A 96 6.37 -7.46 11.06
C LEU A 96 6.40 -6.84 12.47
N THR A 97 7.30 -5.89 12.71
CA THR A 97 7.40 -5.17 13.98
C THR A 97 7.47 -3.67 13.73
N ILE A 98 6.67 -2.88 14.46
CA ILE A 98 6.68 -1.41 14.34
C ILE A 98 7.82 -0.85 15.22
N GLU A 99 8.73 -0.11 14.60
CA GLU A 99 9.86 0.58 15.25
C GLU A 99 9.88 2.06 14.81
N GLY A 100 9.12 2.90 15.50
CA GLY A 100 8.91 4.29 15.08
C GLY A 100 8.09 4.34 13.79
N ASP A 101 8.62 4.99 12.76
CA ASP A 101 8.02 5.07 11.41
C ASP A 101 8.41 3.91 10.47
N LEU A 102 9.27 3.00 10.94
CA LEU A 102 9.74 1.86 10.18
C LEU A 102 9.08 0.57 10.69
N VAL A 103 8.48 -0.19 9.77
CA VAL A 103 8.02 -1.55 10.03
C VAL A 103 9.12 -2.51 9.61
N THR A 104 9.80 -3.13 10.57
CA THR A 104 10.87 -4.09 10.31
C THR A 104 10.31 -5.46 9.93
N VAL A 105 11.05 -6.17 9.07
CA VAL A 105 10.70 -7.51 8.57
C VAL A 105 11.81 -8.47 8.99
N THR A 106 11.45 -9.55 9.71
CA THR A 106 12.39 -10.58 10.18
C THR A 106 11.88 -11.98 9.93
#